data_AF-A0A662UYU0-F1
#
_entry.id   AF-A0A662UYU0-F1
#
_cell.length_a   1.000
_cell.length_b   1.000
_cell.length_c   1.000
_cell.angle_alpha   90.00
_cell.angle_beta   90.00
_cell.angle_gamma   90.00
#
_symmetry.space_group_name_H-M   'P 1'
#
loop_
_entity.id
_entity.type
_entity.pdbx_description
1 polymer ?
#
loop_
_entity_poly.entity_id
_entity_poly.type
_entity_poly.pdbx_seq_one_letter_code
_entity_poly.pdbx_strand_id
1 'polypeptide(L)'
;MSLRRVLTLLLLALLVSTLPIPAPLLAEEGCSSVVFLAVEPGGEGIAMNVRVCVDGREPQPVIGIENVYSVDPSVPASFKLALIALELVAGVDTDRRVTVEFLDNPRSVRGPSAGFAFALAVMRAMGVAEPRGRVAATGFLNIDGFVDPVAGVTAKLRAAADAGVEQVYVPLLNIPDVPGGLGLEVVYVAMIAGLLNKSGTWTFDRELVHEVMRVMGGVAEELLRGAGPEAPKTLV
;
A
#
# COMPACT_ATOMS: atom_id res chain seq x y z
N MET A 1 13.57 53.39 17.30
CA MET A 1 13.81 51.98 17.70
C MET A 1 15.25 51.87 18.17
N SER A 2 15.54 51.43 19.40
CA SER A 2 16.93 51.45 19.89
C SER A 2 17.78 50.39 19.18
N LEU A 3 19.05 50.72 18.91
CA LEU A 3 20.01 49.84 18.22
C LEU A 3 20.09 48.43 18.87
N ARG A 4 19.89 48.36 20.19
CA ARG A 4 19.79 47.09 20.93
C ARG A 4 18.65 46.22 20.45
N ARG A 5 17.44 46.78 20.21
CA ARG A 5 16.28 46.01 19.74
C ARG A 5 16.47 45.45 18.34
N VAL A 6 17.14 46.21 17.46
CA VAL A 6 17.44 45.75 16.08
C VAL A 6 18.43 44.59 16.12
N LEU A 7 19.47 44.71 16.95
CA LEU A 7 20.49 43.66 17.10
C LEU A 7 19.90 42.39 17.70
N THR A 8 19.02 42.51 18.69
CA THR A 8 18.33 41.35 19.29
C THR A 8 17.43 40.65 18.29
N LEU A 9 16.71 41.38 17.43
CA LEU A 9 15.85 40.78 16.40
C LEU A 9 16.66 40.08 15.31
N LEU A 10 17.79 40.65 14.88
CA LEU A 10 18.68 40.04 13.90
C LEU A 10 19.34 38.77 14.46
N LEU A 11 19.78 38.79 15.73
CA LEU A 11 20.31 37.61 16.40
C LEU A 11 19.25 36.52 16.56
N LEU A 12 17.99 36.87 16.88
CA LEU A 12 16.91 35.90 16.97
C LEU A 12 16.58 35.28 15.61
N ALA A 13 16.52 36.08 14.55
CA ALA A 13 16.27 35.59 13.19
C ALA A 13 17.39 34.66 12.70
N LEU A 14 18.65 35.02 12.99
CA LEU A 14 19.80 34.18 12.70
C LEU A 14 19.74 32.86 13.49
N LEU A 15 19.41 32.93 14.78
CA LEU A 15 19.28 31.74 15.64
C LEU A 15 18.18 30.78 15.12
N VAL A 16 17.03 31.32 14.71
CA VAL A 16 15.92 30.54 14.14
C VAL A 16 16.33 29.92 12.80
N SER A 17 17.12 30.60 11.97
CA SER A 17 17.61 30.06 10.69
C SER A 17 18.65 28.94 10.84
N THR A 18 19.30 28.86 12.01
CA THR A 18 20.28 27.80 12.33
C THR A 18 19.67 26.60 13.06
N LEU A 19 18.39 26.66 13.45
CA LEU A 19 17.73 25.51 14.06
C LEU A 19 17.58 24.42 12.99
N PRO A 20 18.09 23.20 13.23
CA PRO A 20 17.85 22.08 12.32
C PRO A 20 16.34 21.84 12.29
N ILE A 21 15.75 22.01 11.11
CA ILE A 21 14.35 21.64 10.86
C ILE A 21 14.26 20.15 11.21
N PRO A 22 13.36 19.72 12.11
CA PRO A 22 13.19 18.31 12.38
C PRO A 22 12.86 17.62 11.05
N ALA A 23 13.54 16.49 10.79
CA ALA A 23 13.50 15.79 9.52
C ALA A 23 12.15 15.17 9.08
N PRO A 24 11.05 15.05 9.87
CA PRO A 24 9.91 14.26 9.40
C PRO A 24 8.96 15.01 8.46
N LEU A 25 9.34 16.18 7.90
CA LEU A 25 8.41 17.04 7.13
C LEU A 25 8.72 17.22 5.65
N LEU A 26 9.73 16.54 5.11
CA LEU A 26 9.88 16.41 3.67
C LEU A 26 9.53 14.97 3.31
N ALA A 27 8.29 14.76 2.85
CA ALA A 27 8.01 13.59 2.04
C ALA A 27 8.96 13.69 0.84
N GLU A 28 9.96 12.80 0.78
CA GLU A 28 10.79 12.69 -0.43
C GLU A 28 9.83 12.40 -1.59
N GLU A 29 9.80 13.31 -2.57
CA GLU A 29 8.95 13.15 -3.74
C GLU A 29 9.26 11.79 -4.38
N GLY A 30 8.23 10.97 -4.63
CA GLY A 30 8.42 9.65 -5.22
C GLY A 30 8.54 8.50 -4.21
N CYS A 31 8.46 8.72 -2.89
CA CYS A 31 8.47 7.64 -1.90
C CYS A 31 7.12 7.44 -1.21
N SER A 32 6.80 6.19 -0.86
CA SER A 32 5.65 5.85 -0.02
C SER A 32 6.00 4.75 0.99
N SER A 33 5.20 4.65 2.05
CA SER A 33 5.29 3.56 3.02
C SER A 33 3.95 2.85 3.15
N VAL A 34 3.98 1.52 3.04
CA VAL A 34 2.81 0.64 3.18
C VAL A 34 3.18 -0.49 4.13
N VAL A 35 2.24 -0.90 4.97
CA VAL A 35 2.42 -2.04 5.87
C VAL A 35 2.11 -3.34 5.13
N PHE A 36 3.10 -4.23 5.04
CA PHE A 36 2.96 -5.53 4.41
C PHE A 36 2.56 -6.56 5.46
N LEU A 37 1.62 -7.43 5.11
CA LEU A 37 1.07 -8.43 6.02
C LEU A 37 1.49 -9.84 5.62
N ALA A 38 2.00 -10.59 6.59
CA ALA A 38 2.41 -11.98 6.44
C ALA A 38 1.91 -12.84 7.61
N VAL A 39 2.12 -14.15 7.51
CA VAL A 39 1.85 -15.10 8.59
C VAL A 39 3.10 -15.95 8.80
N GLU A 40 3.54 -16.08 10.05
CA GLU A 40 4.65 -16.96 10.42
C GLU A 40 4.23 -18.44 10.37
N PRO A 41 5.20 -19.38 10.33
CA PRO A 41 4.90 -20.82 10.45
C PRO A 41 4.07 -21.18 11.69
N GLY A 42 4.15 -20.39 12.77
CA GLY A 42 3.34 -20.56 13.99
C GLY A 42 1.89 -20.09 13.86
N GLY A 43 1.49 -19.51 12.72
CA GLY A 43 0.15 -18.98 12.47
C GLY A 43 -0.08 -17.55 12.94
N GLU A 44 0.92 -16.93 13.57
CA GLU A 44 0.87 -15.52 14.01
C GLU A 44 1.03 -14.58 12.81
N GLY A 45 0.26 -13.49 12.80
CA GLY A 45 0.38 -12.46 11.77
C GLY A 45 1.55 -11.53 12.04
N ILE A 46 2.20 -11.05 10.99
CA ILE A 46 3.22 -10.00 11.08
C ILE A 46 2.80 -8.81 10.21
N ALA A 47 2.99 -7.61 10.75
CA ALA A 47 2.96 -6.35 10.03
C ALA A 47 4.39 -5.81 9.87
N MET A 48 4.78 -5.47 8.63
CA MET A 48 6.12 -4.97 8.31
C MET A 48 6.01 -3.64 7.59
N ASN A 49 6.73 -2.62 8.06
CA ASN A 49 6.81 -1.34 7.39
C ASN A 49 7.74 -1.47 6.18
N VAL A 50 7.19 -1.30 4.99
CA VAL A 50 7.95 -1.32 3.73
C VAL A 50 7.89 0.06 3.10
N ARG A 51 9.06 0.62 2.82
CA ARG A 51 9.20 1.84 2.04
C ARG A 51 9.50 1.49 0.59
N VAL A 52 8.80 2.14 -0.32
CA VAL A 52 9.02 2.02 -1.76
C VAL A 52 9.26 3.41 -2.32
N CYS A 53 10.36 3.59 -3.04
CA CYS A 53 10.72 4.83 -3.72
C CYS A 53 10.80 4.60 -5.23
N VAL A 54 10.27 5.54 -6.00
CA VAL A 54 10.19 5.49 -7.47
C VAL A 54 10.87 6.75 -8.01
N ASP A 55 12.07 6.56 -8.57
CA ASP A 55 12.95 7.65 -8.97
C ASP A 55 13.43 7.50 -10.42
N GLY A 56 13.65 8.66 -11.06
CA GLY A 56 14.25 8.73 -12.39
C GLY A 56 13.49 7.97 -13.49
N ARG A 57 14.07 7.97 -14.69
CA ARG A 57 13.72 7.03 -15.75
C ARG A 57 14.94 6.16 -16.01
N GLU A 58 14.72 4.87 -16.18
CA GLU A 58 15.76 3.90 -16.51
C GLU A 58 15.32 3.12 -17.75
N PRO A 59 16.21 2.74 -18.68
CA PRO A 59 15.85 1.95 -19.87
C PRO A 59 15.24 0.58 -19.54
N GLN A 60 15.45 0.09 -18.31
CA GLN A 60 14.81 -1.09 -17.73
C GLN A 60 14.58 -0.85 -16.24
N PRO A 61 13.52 -1.40 -15.63
CA PRO A 61 13.26 -1.25 -14.21
C PRO A 61 14.44 -1.76 -13.38
N VAL A 62 15.09 -0.87 -12.62
CA VAL A 62 16.15 -1.25 -11.69
C VAL A 62 15.51 -1.50 -10.33
N ILE A 63 15.51 -2.76 -9.91
CA ILE A 63 14.95 -3.21 -8.63
C ILE A 63 16.06 -3.28 -7.59
N GLY A 64 16.07 -2.33 -6.66
CA GLY A 64 16.90 -2.39 -5.46
C GLY A 64 16.06 -2.93 -4.31
N ILE A 65 16.41 -4.08 -3.73
CA ILE A 65 15.83 -4.50 -2.44
C ILE A 65 16.96 -4.39 -1.42
N GLU A 66 16.73 -3.64 -0.35
CA GLU A 66 17.70 -3.44 0.73
C GLU A 66 17.33 -4.32 1.94
N ASN A 67 18.32 -4.68 2.76
CA ASN A 67 18.17 -5.55 3.94
C ASN A 67 17.65 -6.99 3.65
N VAL A 68 18.16 -7.59 2.58
CA VAL A 68 17.68 -8.84 1.92
C VAL A 68 18.17 -10.14 2.56
N TYR A 69 18.66 -10.16 3.80
CA TYR A 69 19.26 -11.39 4.34
C TYR A 69 18.27 -12.56 4.53
N SER A 70 16.94 -12.35 4.36
CA SER A 70 15.94 -13.41 4.58
C SER A 70 14.64 -13.23 3.75
N VAL A 71 14.75 -12.82 2.49
CA VAL A 71 13.59 -12.68 1.59
C VAL A 71 13.49 -13.89 0.67
N ASP A 72 12.33 -14.57 0.70
CA ASP A 72 12.06 -15.73 -0.15
C ASP A 72 11.94 -15.33 -1.64
N PRO A 73 12.36 -16.17 -2.61
CA PRO A 73 12.26 -15.88 -4.04
C PRO A 73 10.86 -15.48 -4.54
N SER A 74 9.81 -15.89 -3.83
CA SER A 74 8.42 -15.49 -4.11
C SER A 74 8.18 -13.98 -3.95
N VAL A 75 8.95 -13.27 -3.14
CA VAL A 75 8.76 -11.84 -2.88
C VAL A 75 9.25 -10.99 -4.07
N PRO A 76 10.49 -11.13 -4.59
CA PRO A 76 10.88 -10.48 -5.84
C PRO A 76 9.99 -10.85 -7.03
N ALA A 77 9.49 -12.09 -7.09
CA ALA A 77 8.55 -12.52 -8.13
C ALA A 77 7.22 -11.76 -8.02
N SER A 78 6.67 -11.63 -6.81
CA SER A 78 5.46 -10.85 -6.55
C SER A 78 5.65 -9.38 -6.90
N PHE A 79 6.82 -8.82 -6.61
CA PHE A 79 7.14 -7.44 -6.97
C PHE A 79 7.20 -7.23 -8.48
N LYS A 80 7.88 -8.11 -9.23
CA LYS A 80 7.92 -8.06 -10.69
C LYS A 80 6.52 -8.18 -11.30
N LEU A 81 5.69 -9.09 -10.78
CA LEU A 81 4.32 -9.25 -11.24
C LEU A 81 3.49 -7.99 -10.99
N ALA A 82 3.72 -7.31 -9.86
CA ALA A 82 3.09 -6.03 -9.57
C ALA A 82 3.46 -4.95 -10.59
N LEU A 83 4.74 -4.82 -10.96
CA LEU A 83 5.16 -3.87 -11.99
C LEU A 83 4.52 -4.17 -13.36
N ILE A 84 4.53 -5.45 -13.77
CA ILE A 84 3.92 -5.87 -15.04
C ILE A 84 2.42 -5.59 -15.07
N ALA A 85 1.70 -5.94 -13.99
CA ALA A 85 0.26 -5.69 -13.90
C ALA A 85 -0.05 -4.18 -13.94
N LEU A 86 0.76 -3.35 -13.26
CA LEU A 86 0.62 -1.89 -13.29
C LEU A 86 0.84 -1.33 -14.71
N GLU A 87 1.83 -1.82 -15.43
CA GLU A 87 2.10 -1.39 -16.80
C GLU A 87 0.96 -1.79 -17.75
N LEU A 88 0.58 -3.07 -17.74
CA LEU A 88 -0.40 -3.64 -18.69
C LEU A 88 -1.83 -3.17 -18.42
N VAL A 89 -2.22 -3.00 -17.16
CA VAL A 89 -3.62 -2.81 -16.76
C VAL A 89 -3.89 -1.37 -16.34
N ALA A 90 -2.95 -0.76 -15.61
CA ALA A 90 -3.10 0.61 -15.11
C ALA A 90 -2.48 1.67 -16.03
N GLY A 91 -1.72 1.26 -17.06
CA GLY A 91 -0.99 2.18 -17.95
C GLY A 91 0.06 2.99 -17.20
N VAL A 92 0.58 2.45 -16.09
CA VAL A 92 1.57 3.10 -15.25
C VAL A 92 2.96 2.83 -15.84
N ASP A 93 3.67 3.91 -16.15
CA ASP A 93 5.04 3.85 -16.67
C ASP A 93 6.02 3.34 -15.60
N THR A 94 6.39 2.07 -15.71
CA THR A 94 7.30 1.36 -14.81
C THR A 94 8.77 1.38 -15.24
N ASP A 95 9.13 2.09 -16.32
CA ASP A 95 10.53 2.27 -16.80
C ASP A 95 11.31 3.24 -15.90
N ARG A 96 11.40 2.89 -14.62
CA ARG A 96 11.94 3.72 -13.53
C ARG A 96 12.77 2.87 -12.58
N ARG A 97 13.60 3.55 -11.78
CA ARG A 97 14.26 2.91 -10.65
C ARG A 97 13.26 2.76 -9.52
N VAL A 98 13.08 1.54 -9.03
CA VAL A 98 12.22 1.28 -7.87
C VAL A 98 13.04 0.61 -6.78
N THR A 99 13.12 1.28 -5.64
CA THR A 99 13.83 0.79 -4.45
C THR A 99 12.82 0.37 -3.40
N VAL A 100 13.04 -0.80 -2.82
CA VAL A 100 12.23 -1.40 -1.75
C VAL A 100 13.11 -1.56 -0.51
N GLU A 101 12.70 -0.92 0.57
CA GLU A 101 13.36 -0.97 1.87
C GLU A 101 12.41 -1.58 2.89
N PHE A 102 12.79 -2.71 3.48
CA PHE A 102 12.13 -3.26 4.66
C PHE A 102 12.70 -2.56 5.89
N LEU A 103 11.89 -1.71 6.54
CA LEU A 103 12.32 -0.88 7.67
C LEU A 103 12.43 -1.68 8.98
N ASP A 104 11.68 -2.77 9.06
CA ASP A 104 11.76 -3.73 10.16
C ASP A 104 12.63 -4.92 9.72
N ASN A 105 13.41 -5.52 10.63
CA ASN A 105 14.19 -6.73 10.36
C ASN A 105 13.26 -7.94 10.23
N PRO A 106 12.83 -8.35 9.02
CA PRO A 106 11.85 -9.41 8.89
C PRO A 106 12.56 -10.75 9.06
N ARG A 107 12.14 -11.55 10.05
CA ARG A 107 12.76 -12.86 10.33
C ARG A 107 12.61 -13.83 9.15
N SER A 108 11.52 -13.73 8.39
CA SER A 108 11.36 -14.36 7.07
C SER A 108 10.11 -13.81 6.38
N VAL A 109 10.24 -13.20 5.20
CA VAL A 109 9.08 -12.84 4.36
C VAL A 109 8.88 -13.92 3.31
N ARG A 110 7.69 -14.54 3.28
CA ARG A 110 7.36 -15.66 2.39
C ARG A 110 5.97 -15.49 1.78
N GLY A 111 5.83 -16.05 0.58
CA GLY A 111 4.55 -16.26 -0.07
C GLY A 111 4.15 -15.10 -0.99
N PRO A 112 3.27 -15.38 -1.97
CA PRO A 112 3.00 -14.43 -3.04
C PRO A 112 1.98 -13.34 -2.68
N SER A 113 1.48 -13.32 -1.44
CA SER A 113 0.43 -12.38 -0.99
C SER A 113 0.89 -10.93 -0.85
N ALA A 114 2.15 -10.63 -1.18
CA ALA A 114 2.73 -9.30 -1.14
C ALA A 114 2.55 -8.53 -2.46
N GLY A 115 2.16 -9.20 -3.56
CA GLY A 115 2.06 -8.59 -4.88
C GLY A 115 1.14 -7.36 -4.91
N PHE A 116 -0.04 -7.48 -4.29
CA PHE A 116 -0.97 -6.35 -4.20
C PHE A 116 -0.40 -5.21 -3.33
N ALA A 117 0.25 -5.51 -2.20
CA ALA A 117 0.87 -4.50 -1.35
C ALA A 117 1.99 -3.73 -2.06
N PHE A 118 2.77 -4.43 -2.88
CA PHE A 118 3.76 -3.80 -3.77
C PHE A 118 3.13 -2.88 -4.78
N ALA A 119 2.10 -3.34 -5.51
CA ALA A 119 1.41 -2.49 -6.49
C ALA A 119 0.86 -1.23 -5.84
N LEU A 120 0.24 -1.36 -4.66
CA LEU A 120 -0.27 -0.23 -3.89
C LEU A 120 0.85 0.73 -3.50
N ALA A 121 1.98 0.23 -3.00
CA ALA A 121 3.11 1.06 -2.60
C ALA A 121 3.73 1.82 -3.80
N VAL A 122 3.86 1.18 -4.96
CA VAL A 122 4.34 1.83 -6.18
C VAL A 122 3.36 2.90 -6.65
N MET A 123 2.06 2.60 -6.73
CA MET A 123 1.05 3.59 -7.12
C MET A 123 0.99 4.78 -6.15
N ARG A 124 1.15 4.53 -4.83
CA ARG A 124 1.22 5.59 -3.82
C ARG A 124 2.48 6.44 -3.98
N ALA A 125 3.63 5.81 -4.22
CA ALA A 125 4.90 6.50 -4.45
C ALA A 125 4.83 7.41 -5.69
N MET A 126 4.11 6.97 -6.73
CA MET A 126 3.86 7.75 -7.94
C MET A 126 2.72 8.78 -7.79
N GLY A 127 2.05 8.83 -6.64
CA GLY A 127 0.94 9.77 -6.38
C GLY A 127 -0.36 9.46 -7.14
N VAL A 128 -0.52 8.24 -7.66
CA VAL A 128 -1.69 7.83 -8.48
C VAL A 128 -2.67 6.91 -7.76
N ALA A 129 -2.44 6.57 -6.49
CA ALA A 129 -3.35 5.74 -5.68
C ALA A 129 -4.09 6.50 -4.58
N GLU A 130 -5.26 5.98 -4.22
CA GLU A 130 -6.21 6.52 -3.24
C GLU A 130 -5.85 6.41 -1.74
N PRO A 131 -5.09 5.42 -1.22
CA PRO A 131 -4.87 5.36 0.21
C PRO A 131 -4.01 6.52 0.72
N ARG A 132 -4.54 7.29 1.67
CA ARG A 132 -3.77 8.22 2.51
C ARG A 132 -3.63 7.63 3.91
N GLY A 133 -2.64 8.11 4.68
CA GLY A 133 -2.41 7.62 6.04
C GLY A 133 -1.62 6.31 6.12
N ARG A 134 -1.68 5.67 7.29
CA ARG A 134 -0.95 4.44 7.60
C ARG A 134 -1.82 3.25 7.23
N VAL A 135 -1.56 2.68 6.05
CA VAL A 135 -2.38 1.61 5.47
C VAL A 135 -1.60 0.30 5.36
N ALA A 136 -2.32 -0.82 5.39
CA ALA A 136 -1.79 -2.14 5.08
C ALA A 136 -2.51 -2.77 3.90
N ALA A 137 -1.87 -3.73 3.24
CA ALA A 137 -2.49 -4.46 2.14
C ALA A 137 -2.06 -5.94 2.13
N THR A 138 -2.95 -6.82 1.66
CA THR A 138 -2.64 -8.22 1.38
C THR A 138 -3.46 -8.72 0.19
N GLY A 139 -2.88 -9.60 -0.62
CA GLY A 139 -3.57 -10.17 -1.78
C GLY A 139 -2.59 -10.74 -2.79
N PHE A 140 -2.99 -11.80 -3.48
CA PHE A 140 -2.25 -12.25 -4.65
C PHE A 140 -2.62 -11.35 -5.83
N LEU A 141 -1.65 -10.71 -6.45
CA LEU A 141 -1.92 -9.86 -7.62
C LEU A 141 -1.70 -10.66 -8.89
N ASN A 142 -2.74 -10.80 -9.70
CA ASN A 142 -2.65 -11.41 -11.03
C ASN A 142 -2.14 -10.41 -12.07
N ILE A 143 -1.66 -10.94 -13.20
CA ILE A 143 -1.20 -10.15 -14.34
C ILE A 143 -2.32 -9.34 -15.01
N ASP A 144 -3.57 -9.80 -14.90
CA ASP A 144 -4.77 -9.12 -15.38
C ASP A 144 -5.26 -8.02 -14.42
N GLY A 145 -4.57 -7.82 -13.29
CA GLY A 145 -4.84 -6.77 -12.32
C GLY A 145 -5.86 -7.15 -11.25
N PHE A 146 -6.42 -8.36 -11.26
CA PHE A 146 -7.29 -8.83 -10.18
C PHE A 146 -6.49 -9.14 -8.90
N VAL A 147 -7.12 -8.84 -7.77
CA VAL A 147 -6.59 -9.11 -6.43
C VAL A 147 -7.29 -10.36 -5.87
N ASP A 148 -6.56 -11.46 -5.86
CA ASP A 148 -7.04 -12.77 -5.50
C ASP A 148 -6.92 -13.08 -3.99
N PRO A 149 -7.78 -13.98 -3.48
CA PRO A 149 -7.85 -14.30 -2.07
C PRO A 149 -6.57 -14.97 -1.57
N VAL A 150 -6.27 -14.72 -0.30
CA VAL A 150 -5.09 -15.25 0.39
C VAL A 150 -5.47 -15.92 1.69
N ALA A 151 -4.62 -16.84 2.16
CA ALA A 151 -4.79 -17.46 3.46
C ALA A 151 -4.38 -16.53 4.62
N GLY A 152 -4.91 -16.83 5.81
CA GLY A 152 -4.48 -16.22 7.07
C GLY A 152 -4.94 -14.77 7.29
N VAL A 153 -6.02 -14.34 6.62
CA VAL A 153 -6.55 -12.96 6.69
C VAL A 153 -6.84 -12.52 8.12
N THR A 154 -7.46 -13.37 8.94
CA THR A 154 -7.71 -13.08 10.36
C THR A 154 -6.42 -12.75 11.12
N ALA A 155 -5.36 -13.54 10.96
CA ALA A 155 -4.07 -13.31 11.65
C ALA A 155 -3.40 -12.02 11.16
N LYS A 156 -3.41 -11.81 9.84
CA LYS A 156 -2.89 -10.59 9.20
C LYS A 156 -3.60 -9.32 9.67
N LEU A 157 -4.94 -9.35 9.78
CA LEU A 157 -5.72 -8.20 10.23
C LEU A 157 -5.49 -7.89 11.71
N ARG A 158 -5.33 -8.91 12.57
CA ARG A 158 -4.92 -8.68 13.97
C ARG A 158 -3.57 -7.98 14.05
N ALA A 159 -2.58 -8.46 13.29
CA ALA A 159 -1.26 -7.82 13.24
C ALA A 159 -1.33 -6.37 12.71
N ALA A 160 -2.22 -6.09 11.75
CA ALA A 160 -2.44 -4.72 11.27
C ALA A 160 -3.04 -3.82 12.36
N ALA A 161 -4.02 -4.31 13.13
CA ALA A 161 -4.60 -3.60 14.26
C ALA A 161 -3.54 -3.31 15.33
N ASP A 162 -2.75 -4.31 15.69
CA ASP A 162 -1.67 -4.17 16.68
C ASP A 162 -0.57 -3.19 16.22
N ALA A 163 -0.34 -3.09 14.91
CA ALA A 163 0.60 -2.16 14.30
C ALA A 163 0.06 -0.74 14.09
N GLY A 164 -1.17 -0.45 14.58
CA GLY A 164 -1.80 0.86 14.52
C GLY A 164 -2.14 1.29 13.10
N VAL A 165 -2.46 0.35 12.22
CA VAL A 165 -2.93 0.63 10.86
C VAL A 165 -4.34 1.19 10.91
N GLU A 166 -4.63 2.22 10.12
CA GLU A 166 -5.96 2.84 10.05
C GLU A 166 -6.88 2.06 9.11
N GLN A 167 -6.32 1.66 7.97
CA GLN A 167 -7.07 1.04 6.88
C GLN A 167 -6.31 -0.16 6.29
N VAL A 168 -7.00 -1.28 6.09
CA VAL A 168 -6.43 -2.49 5.48
C VAL A 168 -7.17 -2.82 4.20
N TYR A 169 -6.40 -2.96 3.12
CA TYR A 169 -6.90 -3.37 1.81
C TYR A 169 -6.79 -4.89 1.67
N VAL A 170 -7.93 -5.54 1.45
CA VAL A 170 -8.10 -7.00 1.48
C VAL A 170 -8.77 -7.45 0.17
N PRO A 171 -8.47 -8.65 -0.36
CA PRO A 171 -9.12 -9.15 -1.56
C PRO A 171 -10.64 -9.26 -1.35
N LEU A 172 -11.44 -8.88 -2.35
CA LEU A 172 -12.89 -8.91 -2.26
C LEU A 172 -13.42 -10.31 -1.89
N LEU A 173 -12.81 -11.36 -2.42
CA LEU A 173 -13.21 -12.74 -2.15
C LEU A 173 -12.87 -13.22 -0.73
N ASN A 174 -12.09 -12.47 0.05
CA ASN A 174 -11.80 -12.78 1.45
C ASN A 174 -12.82 -12.18 2.44
N ILE A 175 -13.94 -11.56 2.01
CA ILE A 175 -15.02 -11.10 2.90
C ILE A 175 -15.35 -12.11 4.00
N PRO A 176 -15.54 -13.43 3.73
CA PRO A 176 -15.89 -14.40 4.75
C PRO A 176 -14.80 -14.63 5.82
N ASP A 177 -13.54 -14.26 5.54
CA ASP A 177 -12.39 -14.49 6.41
C ASP A 177 -12.04 -13.25 7.27
N VAL A 178 -12.74 -12.14 7.07
CA VAL A 178 -12.55 -10.88 7.81
C VAL A 178 -13.30 -10.96 9.13
N PRO A 179 -12.61 -10.96 10.29
CA PRO A 179 -13.28 -10.93 11.58
C PRO A 179 -13.83 -9.52 11.87
N GLY A 180 -15.02 -9.47 12.45
CA GLY A 180 -15.56 -8.23 13.03
C GLY A 180 -14.82 -7.79 14.29
N GLY A 181 -15.00 -6.53 14.69
CA GLY A 181 -14.59 -6.02 16.01
C GLY A 181 -13.10 -5.70 16.20
N LEU A 182 -12.30 -5.60 15.12
CA LEU A 182 -10.87 -5.23 15.22
C LEU A 182 -10.60 -3.72 15.29
N GLY A 183 -11.63 -2.87 15.13
CA GLY A 183 -11.45 -1.41 15.09
C GLY A 183 -10.70 -0.91 13.84
N LEU A 184 -10.51 -1.76 12.83
CA LEU A 184 -9.89 -1.44 11.56
C LEU A 184 -10.94 -1.05 10.52
N GLU A 185 -10.60 -0.09 9.66
CA GLU A 185 -11.32 0.10 8.41
C GLU A 185 -10.82 -0.92 7.38
N VAL A 186 -11.70 -1.82 6.93
CA VAL A 186 -11.35 -2.80 5.90
C VAL A 186 -11.93 -2.36 4.55
N VAL A 187 -11.05 -2.23 3.56
CA VAL A 187 -11.42 -1.91 2.17
C VAL A 187 -11.24 -3.16 1.33
N TYR A 188 -12.29 -3.52 0.61
CA TYR A 188 -12.31 -4.73 -0.20
C TYR A 188 -12.00 -4.37 -1.65
N VAL A 189 -10.95 -5.00 -2.18
CA VAL A 189 -10.41 -4.69 -3.50
C VAL A 189 -10.58 -5.89 -4.41
N ALA A 190 -11.22 -5.68 -5.54
CA ALA A 190 -11.33 -6.68 -6.59
C ALA A 190 -10.20 -6.54 -7.62
N MET A 191 -9.83 -5.30 -7.96
CA MET A 191 -8.90 -5.00 -9.05
C MET A 191 -8.07 -3.75 -8.74
N ILE A 192 -6.77 -3.78 -9.06
CA ILE A 192 -5.86 -2.65 -8.77
C ILE A 192 -6.25 -1.37 -9.51
N ALA A 193 -6.89 -1.49 -10.67
CA ALA A 193 -7.33 -0.35 -11.47
C ALA A 193 -8.39 0.50 -10.75
N GLY A 194 -9.18 -0.11 -9.84
CA GLY A 194 -10.15 0.60 -9.01
C GLY A 194 -9.51 1.63 -8.09
N LEU A 195 -8.25 1.42 -7.70
CA LEU A 195 -7.52 2.29 -6.78
C LEU A 195 -6.84 3.49 -7.46
N LEU A 196 -6.96 3.63 -8.79
CA LEU A 196 -6.32 4.69 -9.57
C LEU A 196 -7.09 6.01 -9.46
N ASN A 197 -6.37 7.08 -9.13
CA ASN A 197 -6.89 8.45 -9.17
C ASN A 197 -6.70 9.08 -10.57
N LYS A 198 -7.60 8.77 -11.52
CA LYS A 198 -7.46 9.21 -12.92
C LYS A 198 -7.78 10.69 -13.20
N SER A 199 -8.53 11.39 -12.35
CA SER A 199 -9.08 12.73 -12.65
C SER A 199 -8.58 13.85 -11.71
N GLY A 200 -7.67 13.56 -10.78
CA GLY A 200 -7.25 14.52 -9.74
C GLY A 200 -8.38 14.90 -8.76
N THR A 201 -9.57 14.34 -8.96
CA THR A 201 -10.75 14.45 -8.09
C THR A 201 -11.18 13.04 -7.73
N TRP A 202 -11.43 12.83 -6.44
CA TRP A 202 -11.68 11.50 -5.88
C TRP A 202 -13.10 11.04 -6.21
N THR A 203 -13.31 10.52 -7.41
CA THR A 203 -14.61 9.97 -7.84
C THR A 203 -14.43 8.59 -8.44
N PHE A 204 -15.00 7.59 -7.79
CA PHE A 204 -15.08 6.20 -8.24
C PHE A 204 -15.60 6.09 -9.69
N ASP A 205 -14.89 5.34 -10.52
CA ASP A 205 -15.34 4.98 -11.86
C ASP A 205 -16.39 3.87 -11.78
N ARG A 206 -17.66 4.26 -11.85
CA ARG A 206 -18.80 3.32 -11.80
C ARG A 206 -18.81 2.34 -12.96
N GLU A 207 -18.24 2.70 -14.11
CA GLU A 207 -18.18 1.83 -15.28
C GLU A 207 -17.17 0.71 -15.05
N LEU A 208 -15.99 1.04 -14.50
CA LEU A 208 -14.98 0.06 -14.11
C LEU A 208 -15.50 -0.91 -13.04
N VAL A 209 -16.16 -0.41 -11.99
CA VAL A 209 -16.77 -1.26 -10.96
C VAL A 209 -17.81 -2.20 -11.56
N HIS A 210 -18.67 -1.70 -12.46
CA HIS A 210 -19.67 -2.52 -13.14
C HIS A 210 -19.01 -3.63 -14.00
N GLU A 211 -17.93 -3.30 -14.70
CA GLU A 211 -17.19 -4.27 -15.50
C GLU A 211 -16.49 -5.33 -14.65
N VAL A 212 -15.86 -4.94 -13.54
CA VAL A 212 -15.27 -5.85 -12.56
C VAL A 212 -16.34 -6.80 -12.00
N MET A 213 -17.49 -6.26 -11.59
CA MET A 213 -18.61 -7.06 -11.08
C MET A 213 -19.18 -8.01 -12.16
N ARG A 214 -19.22 -7.56 -13.43
CA ARG A 214 -19.61 -8.40 -14.57
C ARG A 214 -18.64 -9.57 -14.77
N VAL A 215 -17.33 -9.33 -14.67
CA VAL A 215 -16.29 -10.35 -14.83
C VAL A 215 -16.31 -11.35 -13.68
N MET A 216 -16.50 -10.90 -12.43
CA MET A 216 -16.60 -11.81 -11.28
C MET A 216 -17.94 -12.57 -11.20
N GLY A 217 -18.94 -12.15 -11.97
CA GLY A 217 -20.27 -12.78 -12.01
C GLY A 217 -21.04 -12.66 -10.69
N GLY A 218 -22.05 -13.52 -10.50
CA GLY A 218 -22.94 -13.50 -9.33
C GLY A 218 -22.26 -13.80 -7.98
N VAL A 219 -20.98 -14.21 -7.98
CA VAL A 219 -20.19 -14.49 -6.76
C VAL A 219 -20.01 -13.22 -5.92
N ALA A 220 -19.75 -12.09 -6.56
CA ALA A 220 -19.59 -10.82 -5.86
C ALA A 220 -20.89 -10.38 -5.17
N GLU A 221 -22.03 -10.49 -5.87
CA GLU A 221 -23.34 -10.17 -5.31
C GLU A 221 -23.72 -11.09 -4.15
N GLU A 222 -23.43 -12.39 -4.24
CA GLU A 222 -23.74 -13.36 -3.19
C GLU A 222 -22.93 -13.09 -1.92
N LEU A 223 -21.63 -12.78 -2.07
CA LEU A 223 -20.76 -12.41 -0.94
C LEU A 223 -21.23 -11.14 -0.23
N LEU A 224 -21.69 -10.14 -1.00
CA LEU A 224 -22.24 -8.90 -0.43
C LEU A 224 -23.57 -9.11 0.28
N ARG A 225 -24.43 -10.00 -0.23
CA ARG A 225 -25.69 -10.37 0.44
C ARG A 225 -25.45 -11.13 1.75
N GLY A 226 -24.41 -11.99 1.78
CA GLY A 226 -24.03 -12.76 2.96
C GLY A 226 -23.39 -11.96 4.09
N ALA A 227 -22.81 -10.79 3.80
CA ALA A 227 -22.11 -9.95 4.78
C ALA A 227 -23.01 -9.21 5.78
N GLY A 228 -24.34 -9.23 5.60
CA GLY A 228 -25.30 -8.62 6.55
C GLY A 228 -25.13 -7.10 6.71
N PRO A 229 -25.59 -6.48 7.82
CA PRO A 229 -25.41 -5.04 8.08
C PRO A 229 -23.93 -4.63 8.31
N GLU A 230 -23.02 -5.60 8.40
CA GLU A 230 -21.57 -5.41 8.39
C GLU A 230 -20.99 -5.41 6.96
N ALA A 231 -21.84 -5.32 5.93
CA ALA A 231 -21.42 -5.25 4.54
C ALA A 231 -20.30 -4.21 4.33
N PRO A 232 -19.34 -4.52 3.43
CA PRO A 232 -18.24 -3.63 3.07
C PRO A 232 -18.69 -2.17 2.92
N LYS A 233 -18.13 -1.28 3.74
CA LYS A 233 -18.41 0.16 3.62
C LYS A 233 -17.86 0.74 2.32
N THR A 234 -16.83 0.10 1.75
CA THR A 234 -16.14 0.53 0.55
C THR A 234 -15.70 -0.70 -0.28
N LEU A 235 -16.08 -0.72 -1.55
CA LEU A 235 -15.65 -1.68 -2.57
C LEU A 235 -14.92 -0.90 -3.65
N VAL A 236 -13.72 -1.35 -4.02
CA VAL A 236 -12.90 -0.71 -5.05
C VAL A 236 -12.45 -1.72 -6.10
#